data_AF-A0A821XZR8-F1
#
_entry.id   AF-A0A821XZR8-F1
#
_cell.length_a   1.000
_cell.length_b   1.000
_cell.length_c   1.000
_cell.angle_alpha   90.00
_cell.angle_beta   90.00
_cell.angle_gamma   90.00
#
_symmetry.space_group_name_H-M   'P 1'
#
loop_
_entity.id
_entity.type
_entity.pdbx_description
1 polymer ?
#
loop_
_entity_poly.entity_id
_entity_poly.type
_entity_poly.pdbx_seq_one_letter_code
_entity_poly.pdbx_strand_id
1 'polypeptide(L)'
;MLKSTLYRDRATVLPKLPRSLDDLILPDIFTKNLYNENMLFCDKKKPLRILGFASLTAIKQLAECSIWNADGTFKTAPKLFTQSYTIHAHNEFSMKPIIFSALPNKYEKTYSALLKSLISYAKTNNLILSPTSILIDFELSSFNAFTKAFPNTNILFCHFHFAKNIMKNVKKLRKCL
;
A
#
# COMPACT_ATOMS: atom_id res chain seq x y z
N MET A 1 16.46 -25.89 -8.35
CA MET A 1 16.33 -26.23 -9.78
C MET A 1 15.01 -25.76 -10.40
N LEU A 2 13.83 -26.02 -9.82
CA LEU A 2 12.54 -25.61 -10.38
C LEU A 2 12.32 -24.08 -10.46
N LYS A 3 12.63 -23.34 -9.38
CA LYS A 3 12.49 -21.86 -9.33
C LYS A 3 13.30 -21.18 -10.45
N SER A 4 14.55 -21.55 -10.63
CA SER A 4 15.44 -20.95 -11.64
C SER A 4 15.00 -21.19 -13.07
N THR A 5 14.32 -22.30 -13.35
CA THR A 5 13.77 -22.62 -14.67
C THR A 5 12.53 -21.79 -14.94
N LEU A 6 11.60 -21.70 -13.99
CA LEU A 6 10.41 -20.84 -14.09
C LEU A 6 10.76 -19.34 -14.21
N TYR A 7 11.81 -18.88 -13.51
CA TYR A 7 12.30 -17.50 -13.66
C TYR A 7 12.91 -17.25 -15.05
N ARG A 8 13.65 -18.21 -15.62
CA ARG A 8 14.21 -18.11 -16.97
C ARG A 8 13.12 -18.11 -18.04
N ASP A 9 12.13 -18.97 -17.90
CA ASP A 9 11.01 -19.08 -18.83
C ASP A 9 10.12 -17.83 -18.78
N ARG A 10 9.90 -17.25 -17.60
CA ARG A 10 9.24 -15.94 -17.48
C ARG A 10 10.07 -14.81 -18.08
N ALA A 11 11.39 -14.86 -17.99
CA ALA A 11 12.27 -13.81 -18.52
C ALA A 11 12.29 -13.75 -20.06
N THR A 12 11.79 -14.77 -20.78
CA THR A 12 11.65 -14.71 -22.25
C THR A 12 10.42 -13.91 -22.68
N VAL A 13 9.40 -13.80 -21.81
CA VAL A 13 8.12 -13.12 -22.10
C VAL A 13 8.00 -11.78 -21.37
N LEU A 14 8.66 -11.62 -20.22
CA LEU A 14 8.58 -10.42 -19.40
C LEU A 14 9.61 -9.35 -19.82
N PRO A 15 9.27 -8.05 -19.74
CA PRO A 15 10.22 -6.99 -20.01
C PRO A 15 11.39 -7.03 -19.04
N LYS A 16 12.54 -6.51 -19.47
CA LYS A 16 13.73 -6.36 -18.62
C LYS A 16 13.37 -5.56 -17.37
N LEU A 17 13.91 -5.97 -16.22
CA LEU A 17 13.73 -5.24 -14.98
C LEU A 17 14.26 -3.80 -15.14
N PRO A 18 13.47 -2.78 -14.76
CA PRO A 18 13.90 -1.40 -14.85
C PRO A 18 15.07 -1.11 -13.89
N ARG A 19 15.92 -0.17 -14.29
CA ARG A 19 17.07 0.28 -13.49
C ARG A 19 16.73 1.48 -12.61
N SER A 20 15.74 2.27 -13.01
CA SER A 20 15.22 3.44 -12.29
C SER A 20 13.69 3.48 -12.33
N LEU A 21 13.07 4.29 -11.46
CA LEU A 21 11.61 4.50 -11.48
C LEU A 21 11.13 5.24 -12.74
N ASP A 22 12.01 6.02 -13.38
CA ASP A 22 11.74 6.73 -14.62
C ASP A 22 11.68 5.77 -15.82
N ASP A 23 12.52 4.73 -15.80
CA ASP A 23 12.57 3.68 -16.84
C ASP A 23 11.50 2.59 -16.67
N LEU A 24 10.74 2.60 -15.57
CA LEU A 24 9.72 1.58 -15.33
C LEU A 24 8.60 1.76 -16.35
N ILE A 25 8.44 0.78 -17.24
CA ILE A 25 7.24 0.66 -18.08
C ILE A 25 6.38 -0.40 -17.42
N LEU A 26 5.09 -0.10 -17.21
CA LEU A 26 4.14 -1.04 -16.64
C LEU A 26 3.23 -1.57 -17.77
N PRO A 27 3.60 -2.68 -18.43
CA PRO A 27 2.73 -3.33 -19.41
C PRO A 27 1.32 -3.60 -18.89
N ASP A 28 0.34 -3.58 -19.78
CA ASP A 28 -1.07 -3.84 -19.47
C ASP A 28 -1.30 -5.14 -18.69
N ILE A 29 -0.53 -6.20 -18.99
CA ILE A 29 -0.62 -7.49 -18.29
C ILE A 29 -0.36 -7.37 -16.78
N PHE A 30 0.38 -6.35 -16.32
CA PHE A 30 0.60 -6.08 -14.90
C PHE A 30 -0.41 -5.12 -14.28
N THR A 31 -1.28 -4.54 -15.10
CA THR A 31 -2.34 -3.61 -14.65
C THR A 31 -3.68 -4.30 -14.50
N LYS A 32 -3.80 -5.57 -14.91
CA LYS A 32 -5.07 -6.30 -14.95
C LYS A 32 -5.01 -7.60 -14.16
N ASN A 33 -6.17 -8.07 -13.70
CA ASN A 33 -6.29 -9.37 -13.04
C ASN A 33 -6.49 -10.51 -14.06
N LEU A 34 -6.69 -11.74 -13.56
CA LEU A 34 -6.93 -12.93 -14.37
C LEU A 34 -8.23 -12.86 -15.20
N TYR A 35 -9.14 -11.95 -14.85
CA TYR A 35 -10.39 -11.70 -15.56
C TYR A 35 -10.30 -10.47 -16.49
N ASN A 36 -9.09 -9.96 -16.75
CA ASN A 36 -8.82 -8.79 -17.59
C ASN A 36 -9.44 -7.48 -17.06
N GLU A 37 -9.81 -7.43 -15.78
CA GLU A 37 -10.30 -6.22 -15.12
C GLU A 37 -9.13 -5.32 -14.71
N ASN A 38 -9.29 -4.00 -14.91
CA ASN A 38 -8.28 -3.04 -14.49
C ASN A 38 -8.12 -3.02 -12.97
N MET A 39 -6.88 -3.17 -12.53
CA MET A 39 -6.44 -3.15 -11.14
C MET A 39 -5.69 -1.87 -10.81
N LEU A 40 -5.06 -1.22 -11.77
CA LEU A 40 -4.26 -0.02 -11.54
C LEU A 40 -5.17 1.21 -11.41
N PHE A 41 -5.35 1.71 -10.19
CA PHE A 41 -6.09 2.95 -9.93
C PHE A 41 -5.18 4.18 -9.78
N CYS A 42 -3.87 3.97 -9.58
CA CYS A 42 -2.89 5.04 -9.42
C CYS A 42 -1.56 4.67 -10.08
N ASP A 43 -1.10 5.48 -11.03
CA ASP A 43 0.30 5.52 -11.49
C ASP A 43 0.76 6.98 -11.56
N LYS A 44 1.18 7.50 -10.42
CA LYS A 44 1.58 8.90 -10.29
C LYS A 44 3.08 9.04 -10.52
N LYS A 45 3.49 9.29 -11.77
CA LYS A 45 4.89 9.26 -12.21
C LYS A 45 5.80 10.33 -11.59
N LYS A 46 5.30 11.54 -11.30
CA LYS A 46 6.10 12.68 -10.79
C LYS A 46 5.49 13.30 -9.51
N PRO A 47 6.31 13.87 -8.60
CA PRO A 47 7.77 13.98 -8.62
C PRO A 47 8.51 12.68 -8.23
N LEU A 48 7.80 11.71 -7.65
CA LEU A 48 8.29 10.35 -7.41
C LEU A 48 7.15 9.40 -7.72
N ARG A 49 7.47 8.25 -8.30
CA ARG A 49 6.46 7.31 -8.77
C ARG A 49 5.72 6.62 -7.62
N ILE A 50 4.39 6.66 -7.65
CA ILE A 50 3.50 5.90 -6.76
C ILE A 50 2.64 4.98 -7.63
N LEU A 51 2.57 3.71 -7.25
CA LEU A 51 1.65 2.75 -7.85
C LEU A 51 0.61 2.31 -6.82
N GLY A 52 -0.65 2.23 -7.24
CA GLY A 52 -1.77 1.75 -6.43
C GLY A 52 -2.64 0.78 -7.22
N PHE A 53 -2.87 -0.39 -6.65
CA PHE A 53 -3.60 -1.50 -7.24
C PHE A 53 -4.77 -1.93 -6.35
N ALA A 54 -5.97 -1.96 -6.91
CA ALA A 54 -7.20 -2.50 -6.33
C ALA A 54 -8.28 -2.56 -7.41
N SER A 55 -9.16 -3.55 -7.35
CA SER A 55 -10.25 -3.66 -8.32
C SER A 55 -11.35 -2.72 -7.87
N LEU A 56 -12.22 -2.32 -8.79
CA LEU A 56 -13.38 -1.53 -8.40
C LEU A 56 -14.22 -2.26 -7.34
N THR A 57 -14.40 -3.57 -7.49
CA THR A 57 -15.10 -4.42 -6.52
C THR A 57 -14.43 -4.40 -5.14
N ALA A 58 -13.10 -4.45 -5.08
CA ALA A 58 -12.37 -4.35 -3.82
C ALA A 58 -12.54 -2.96 -3.17
N ILE A 59 -12.48 -1.88 -3.97
CA ILE A 59 -12.69 -0.52 -3.45
C ILE A 59 -14.14 -0.33 -2.96
N LYS A 60 -15.13 -0.96 -3.60
CA LYS A 60 -16.52 -1.00 -3.09
C LYS A 60 -16.59 -1.65 -1.71
N GLN A 61 -15.94 -2.80 -1.53
CA GLN A 61 -15.86 -3.45 -0.21
C GLN A 61 -15.19 -2.58 0.84
N LEU A 62 -14.19 -1.78 0.45
CA LEU A 62 -13.53 -0.83 1.35
C LEU A 62 -14.45 0.33 1.71
N ALA A 63 -15.25 0.83 0.77
CA ALA A 63 -16.23 1.88 0.99
C ALA A 63 -17.35 1.45 1.95
N GLU A 64 -17.76 0.18 1.87
CA GLU A 64 -18.78 -0.42 2.75
C GLU A 64 -18.24 -0.79 4.15
N CYS A 65 -16.92 -0.71 4.34
CA CYS A 65 -16.26 -1.14 5.57
C CYS A 65 -15.94 0.04 6.49
N SER A 66 -16.46 -0.01 7.71
CA SER A 66 -16.27 1.03 8.73
C SER A 66 -14.88 1.03 9.37
N ILE A 67 -14.14 -0.08 9.33
CA ILE A 67 -12.85 -0.23 10.00
C ILE A 67 -11.79 -0.62 8.97
N TRP A 68 -10.77 0.21 8.83
CA TRP A 68 -9.65 -0.09 7.95
C TRP A 68 -8.39 -0.34 8.76
N ASN A 69 -7.50 -1.16 8.21
CA ASN A 69 -6.14 -1.30 8.71
C ASN A 69 -5.17 -0.93 7.60
N ALA A 70 -4.12 -0.17 7.91
CA ALA A 70 -3.10 0.20 6.93
C ALA A 70 -1.68 -0.09 7.44
N ASP A 71 -0.92 -0.85 6.65
CA ASP A 71 0.38 -1.40 7.05
C ASP A 71 1.43 -1.27 5.94
N GLY A 72 2.66 -0.97 6.34
CA GLY A 72 3.82 -0.79 5.47
C GLY A 72 4.83 -1.93 5.64
N THR A 73 5.10 -2.65 4.57
CA THR A 73 6.08 -3.76 4.55
C THR A 73 7.31 -3.40 3.72
N PHE A 74 8.50 -3.46 4.35
CA PHE A 74 9.76 -3.01 3.74
C PHE A 74 10.52 -4.16 3.06
N LYS A 75 10.54 -5.34 3.69
CA LYS A 75 11.33 -6.49 3.19
C LYS A 75 10.82 -7.05 1.86
N THR A 76 9.55 -6.83 1.58
CA THR A 76 8.83 -7.31 0.40
C THR A 76 8.64 -6.21 -0.65
N ALA A 77 9.16 -5.01 -0.39
CA ALA A 77 9.06 -3.91 -1.34
C ALA A 77 9.81 -4.25 -2.63
N PRO A 78 9.24 -3.93 -3.81
CA PRO A 78 9.98 -4.06 -5.06
C PRO A 78 11.25 -3.20 -5.02
N LYS A 79 12.34 -3.66 -5.62
CA LYS A 79 13.70 -3.09 -5.45
C LYS A 79 13.81 -1.57 -5.65
N LEU A 80 12.97 -0.98 -6.49
CA LEU A 80 12.97 0.46 -6.80
C LEU A 80 12.09 1.30 -5.86
N PHE A 81 11.37 0.66 -4.94
CA PHE A 81 10.47 1.31 -3.99
C PHE A 81 10.97 1.08 -2.56
N THR A 82 10.66 2.02 -1.66
CA THR A 82 11.05 1.92 -0.26
C THR A 82 10.14 0.98 0.53
N GLN A 83 8.86 0.90 0.17
CA GLN A 83 7.88 0.07 0.87
C GLN A 83 6.76 -0.41 -0.05
N SER A 84 6.21 -1.58 0.28
CA SER A 84 4.87 -1.99 -0.15
C SER A 84 3.88 -1.59 0.94
N TYR A 85 2.92 -0.74 0.60
CA TYR A 85 1.90 -0.25 1.52
C TYR A 85 0.55 -0.89 1.21
N THR A 86 -0.15 -1.36 2.22
CA THR A 86 -1.44 -2.06 2.05
C THR A 86 -2.53 -1.45 2.90
N ILE A 87 -3.74 -1.39 2.36
CA ILE A 87 -4.95 -1.00 3.11
C ILE A 87 -5.92 -2.18 3.06
N HIS A 88 -6.43 -2.55 4.21
CA HIS A 88 -7.27 -3.71 4.44
C HIS A 88 -8.64 -3.26 4.94
N ALA A 89 -9.68 -3.95 4.48
CA ALA A 89 -11.00 -3.87 5.09
C ALA A 89 -11.05 -4.87 6.25
N HIS A 90 -11.42 -4.41 7.44
CA HIS A 90 -11.55 -5.23 8.63
C HIS A 90 -13.02 -5.40 8.98
N ASN A 91 -13.51 -6.65 8.90
CA ASN A 91 -14.83 -7.01 9.43
C ASN A 91 -14.67 -7.95 10.63
N GLU A 92 -15.79 -8.28 11.30
CA GLU A 92 -15.79 -9.06 12.54
C GLU A 92 -15.09 -10.43 12.42
N PHE A 93 -14.97 -10.98 11.21
CA PHE A 93 -14.47 -12.34 10.99
C PHE A 93 -13.14 -12.39 10.22
N SER A 94 -12.73 -11.29 9.59
CA SER A 94 -11.59 -11.32 8.67
C SER A 94 -11.00 -9.94 8.38
N MET A 95 -9.70 -9.94 8.09
CA MET A 95 -8.98 -8.82 7.51
C MET A 95 -8.66 -9.13 6.05
N LYS A 96 -9.21 -8.34 5.13
CA LYS A 96 -9.04 -8.56 3.68
C LYS A 96 -8.14 -7.46 3.09
N PRO A 97 -7.01 -7.80 2.46
CA PRO A 97 -6.20 -6.81 1.77
C PRO A 97 -6.96 -6.32 0.53
N ILE A 98 -7.21 -5.01 0.47
CA ILE A 98 -7.95 -4.39 -0.63
C ILE A 98 -6.96 -3.69 -1.57
N ILE A 99 -6.12 -2.84 -1.00
CA ILE A 99 -5.21 -1.98 -1.75
C ILE A 99 -3.79 -2.48 -1.55
N PHE A 100 -3.08 -2.60 -2.65
CA PHE A 100 -1.64 -2.83 -2.69
C PHE A 100 -0.98 -1.63 -3.36
N SER A 101 0.05 -1.07 -2.74
CA SER A 101 0.72 0.11 -3.25
C SER A 101 2.23 0.00 -3.14
N ALA A 102 2.95 0.52 -4.14
CA ALA A 102 4.41 0.63 -4.09
C ALA A 102 4.77 2.10 -3.89
N LEU A 103 5.40 2.42 -2.75
CA LEU A 103 5.71 3.80 -2.36
C LEU A 103 7.22 4.08 -2.40
N PRO A 104 7.63 5.22 -2.96
CA PRO A 104 9.04 5.55 -3.16
C PRO A 104 9.74 5.97 -1.86
N ASN A 105 8.99 6.38 -0.83
CA ASN A 105 9.51 6.78 0.48
C ASN A 105 8.38 6.73 1.54
N LYS A 106 8.69 7.19 2.76
CA LYS A 106 7.81 7.23 3.94
C LYS A 106 7.42 8.66 4.35
N TYR A 107 7.39 9.59 3.40
CA TYR A 107 7.02 10.97 3.70
C TYR A 107 5.51 11.15 3.65
N GLU A 108 4.98 12.00 4.51
CA GLU A 108 3.55 12.35 4.56
C GLU A 108 2.98 12.74 3.18
N LYS A 109 3.76 13.50 2.38
CA LYS A 109 3.37 13.89 1.02
C LYS A 109 3.08 12.70 0.10
N THR A 110 3.78 11.58 0.31
CA THR A 110 3.65 10.36 -0.49
C THR A 110 2.37 9.61 -0.10
N TYR A 111 2.13 9.42 1.20
CA TYR A 111 0.87 8.86 1.68
C TYR A 111 -0.34 9.71 1.29
N SER A 112 -0.23 11.03 1.46
CA SER A 112 -1.28 11.98 1.05
C SER A 112 -1.57 11.89 -0.44
N ALA A 113 -0.55 11.70 -1.28
CA ALA A 113 -0.74 11.53 -2.72
C ALA A 113 -1.45 10.21 -3.05
N LEU A 114 -1.09 9.10 -2.40
CA LEU A 114 -1.78 7.82 -2.55
C LEU A 114 -3.26 7.94 -2.16
N LEU A 115 -3.54 8.48 -0.97
CA LEU A 115 -4.90 8.63 -0.45
C LEU A 115 -5.76 9.56 -1.32
N LYS A 116 -5.18 10.66 -1.82
CA LYS A 116 -5.86 11.54 -2.79
C LYS A 116 -6.24 10.80 -4.08
N SER A 117 -5.33 9.99 -4.63
CA SER A 117 -5.62 9.17 -5.80
C SER A 117 -6.71 8.14 -5.54
N LEU A 118 -6.69 7.49 -4.36
CA LEU A 118 -7.73 6.55 -3.95
C LEU A 118 -9.10 7.22 -3.84
N ILE A 119 -9.19 8.33 -3.10
CA ILE A 119 -10.45 9.09 -2.92
C ILE A 119 -10.97 9.59 -4.27
N SER A 120 -10.09 10.13 -5.12
CA SER A 120 -10.49 10.57 -6.45
C SER A 120 -11.02 9.42 -7.31
N TYR A 121 -10.36 8.27 -7.29
CA TYR A 121 -10.79 7.09 -8.05
C TYR A 121 -12.13 6.57 -7.55
N ALA A 122 -12.33 6.48 -6.23
CA ALA A 122 -13.60 6.10 -5.64
C ALA A 122 -14.72 7.06 -6.04
N LYS A 123 -14.47 8.38 -5.95
CA LYS A 123 -15.44 9.41 -6.33
C LYS A 123 -15.85 9.33 -7.80
N THR A 124 -14.91 9.13 -8.73
CA THR A 124 -15.21 8.96 -10.16
C THR A 124 -16.09 7.73 -10.43
N ASN A 125 -16.07 6.75 -9.53
CA ASN A 125 -16.91 5.55 -9.59
C ASN A 125 -18.15 5.62 -8.68
N ASN A 126 -18.56 6.82 -8.24
CA ASN A 126 -19.71 7.05 -7.37
C ASN A 126 -19.64 6.34 -6.02
N LEU A 127 -18.43 6.19 -5.46
CA LEU A 127 -18.20 5.63 -4.14
C LEU A 127 -17.74 6.71 -3.17
N ILE A 128 -18.22 6.62 -1.92
CA ILE A 128 -17.81 7.48 -0.82
C ILE A 128 -16.99 6.64 0.15
N LEU A 129 -15.79 7.10 0.47
CA LEU A 129 -14.93 6.48 1.45
C LEU A 129 -15.06 7.24 2.78
N SER A 130 -15.73 6.65 3.77
CA SER A 130 -15.88 7.24 5.11
C SER A 130 -15.70 6.20 6.22
N PRO A 131 -14.47 5.70 6.45
CA PRO A 131 -14.22 4.80 7.57
C PRO A 131 -14.50 5.50 8.90
N THR A 132 -15.08 4.78 9.85
CA THR A 132 -15.24 5.23 11.24
C THR A 132 -13.90 5.20 11.97
N SER A 133 -13.11 4.14 11.74
CA SER A 133 -11.80 3.95 12.38
C SER A 133 -10.76 3.43 11.40
N ILE A 134 -9.52 3.89 11.55
CA ILE A 134 -8.37 3.39 10.79
C ILE A 134 -7.26 3.02 11.78
N LEU A 135 -6.89 1.74 11.82
CA LEU A 135 -5.73 1.26 12.55
C LEU A 135 -4.48 1.39 11.68
N ILE A 136 -3.49 2.14 12.16
CA ILE A 136 -2.22 2.33 11.45
C ILE A 136 -1.03 1.98 12.32
N ASP A 137 0.11 1.78 11.67
CA ASP A 137 1.40 1.74 12.33
C ASP A 137 1.75 3.07 12.97
N PHE A 138 2.59 3.01 14.01
CA PHE A 138 3.06 4.18 14.76
C PHE A 138 4.09 4.99 13.94
N GLU A 139 3.65 5.53 12.81
CA GLU A 139 4.43 6.38 11.90
C GLU A 139 3.74 7.74 11.74
N LEU A 140 4.43 8.82 12.11
CA LEU A 140 3.87 10.17 12.09
C LEU A 140 3.41 10.62 10.69
N SER A 141 4.17 10.23 9.65
CA SER A 141 3.85 10.54 8.26
C SER A 141 2.53 9.93 7.79
N SER A 142 2.25 8.67 8.17
CA SER A 142 1.00 8.02 7.81
C SER A 142 -0.16 8.59 8.62
N PHE A 143 0.04 8.80 9.93
CA PHE A 143 -0.92 9.46 10.81
C PHE A 143 -1.39 10.79 10.23
N ASN A 144 -0.46 11.72 9.96
CA ASN A 144 -0.80 13.04 9.42
C ASN A 144 -1.55 12.94 8.09
N ALA A 145 -1.17 12.01 7.21
CA ALA A 145 -1.81 11.84 5.92
C ALA A 145 -3.25 11.32 6.04
N PHE A 146 -3.49 10.33 6.92
CA PHE A 146 -4.84 9.82 7.17
C PHE A 146 -5.73 10.83 7.86
N THR A 147 -5.25 11.54 8.87
CA THR A 147 -6.01 12.63 9.53
C THR A 147 -6.40 13.72 8.54
N LYS A 148 -5.51 14.07 7.60
CA LYS A 148 -5.83 15.05 6.54
C LYS A 148 -6.82 14.52 5.51
N ALA A 149 -6.74 13.23 5.17
CA ALA A 149 -7.60 12.61 4.17
C ALA A 149 -9.01 12.30 4.70
N PHE A 150 -9.12 11.95 5.99
CA PHE A 150 -10.37 11.58 6.65
C PHE A 150 -10.49 12.28 8.03
N PRO A 151 -10.85 13.57 8.07
CA PRO A 151 -10.83 14.36 9.31
C PRO A 151 -11.79 13.88 10.41
N ASN A 152 -12.86 13.16 10.02
CA ASN A 152 -13.90 12.67 10.94
C ASN A 152 -13.65 11.22 11.39
N THR A 153 -12.51 10.64 11.03
CA THR A 153 -12.20 9.23 11.32
C THR A 153 -11.33 9.12 12.55
N ASN A 154 -11.60 8.12 13.40
CA ASN A 154 -10.77 7.83 14.55
C ASN A 154 -9.50 7.08 14.13
N ILE A 155 -8.34 7.69 14.31
CA ILE A 155 -7.05 7.05 14.00
C ILE A 155 -6.55 6.29 15.22
N LEU A 156 -6.44 4.98 15.08
CA LEU A 156 -5.97 4.06 16.10
C LEU A 156 -4.54 3.61 15.78
N PHE A 157 -3.77 3.25 16.81
CA PHE A 157 -2.42 2.74 16.63
C PHE A 157 -2.33 1.24 16.92
N CYS A 158 -1.58 0.53 16.08
CA CYS A 158 -1.33 -0.88 16.27
C CYS A 158 -0.45 -1.14 17.52
N HIS A 159 -1.06 -1.67 18.59
CA HIS A 159 -0.36 -2.01 19.83
C HIS A 159 0.78 -3.00 19.60
N PHE A 160 0.59 -3.99 18.73
CA PHE A 160 1.61 -4.98 18.41
C PHE A 160 2.89 -4.34 17.84
N HIS A 161 2.75 -3.44 16.87
CA HIS A 161 3.90 -2.75 16.28
C HIS A 161 4.57 -1.79 17.25
N PHE A 162 3.79 -1.12 18.10
CA PHE A 162 4.33 -0.32 19.20
C PHE A 162 5.18 -1.16 20.16
N ALA A 163 4.63 -2.23 20.74
CA ALA A 163 5.32 -3.11 21.68
C ALA A 163 6.59 -3.72 21.07
N LYS A 164 6.50 -4.18 19.82
CA LYS A 164 7.64 -4.72 19.06
C LYS A 164 8.76 -3.68 18.89
N ASN A 165 8.42 -2.43 18.59
CA ASN A 165 9.39 -1.35 18.44
C ASN A 165 10.06 -0.99 19.77
N ILE A 166 9.29 -0.92 20.88
CA ILE A 166 9.85 -0.73 22.23
C ILE A 166 10.84 -1.84 22.57
N MET A 167 10.45 -3.10 22.40
CA MET A 167 11.32 -4.25 22.70
C MET A 167 12.59 -4.27 21.85
N LYS A 168 12.52 -3.84 20.59
CA LYS A 168 13.70 -3.70 19.72
C LYS A 168 14.66 -2.63 20.24
N ASN A 169 14.15 -1.50 20.73
CA ASN A 169 14.97 -0.42 21.27
C ASN A 169 15.62 -0.80 22.60
N VAL A 170 14.88 -1.42 23.52
CA VAL A 170 15.43 -1.93 24.80
C VAL A 170 16.59 -2.89 24.54
N LYS A 171 16.45 -3.82 23.58
CA LYS A 171 17.52 -4.76 23.22
C LYS A 171 18.77 -4.08 22.64
N LYS A 172 18.63 -2.95 21.94
CA LYS A 172 19.78 -2.19 21.41
C LYS A 172 20.55 -1.51 22.54
N LEU A 173 19.83 -0.89 23.48
CA LEU A 173 20.43 -0.23 24.65
C LEU A 173 21.20 -1.22 25.53
N ARG A 174 20.65 -2.42 25.74
CA ARG A 174 21.33 -3.51 26.48
C ARG A 174 22.60 -4.06 25.83
N LYS A 175 22.85 -3.82 24.54
CA LYS A 175 24.09 -4.23 23.87
C LYS A 175 25.20 -3.19 23.96
N CYS A 176 24.89 -1.99 24.45
CA CYS A 176 25.84 -0.89 24.64
C CYS A 176 26.30 -0.74 26.09
N LEU A 177 25.80 -1.62 26.98
CA LEU A 177 26.21 -1.82 28.36
C LEU A 177 26.88 -3.20 28.45
#